data_AF-A0A2W4NI50-F1
#
_entry.id   AF-A0A2W4NI50-F1
#
_cell.length_a   1.000
_cell.length_b   1.000
_cell.length_c   1.000
_cell.angle_alpha   90.00
_cell.angle_beta   90.00
_cell.angle_gamma   90.00
#
_symmetry.space_group_name_H-M   'P 1'
#
loop_
_entity.id
_entity.type
_entity.pdbx_description
1 polymer ?
#
loop_
_entity_poly.entity_id
_entity_poly.type
_entity_poly.pdbx_seq_one_letter_code
_entity_poly.pdbx_strand_id
1 'polypeptide(L)'
;MPSVRRANTHDGGAGAGTAGVSGAAGAEPGSGTRWPAYDYATSVENTGADCEVPALPEPQALTAIPQLPDPFVRIDGTRITKVSEWRCRRQEIHAQAEKYVYGEKPKPDAVTGTVTETKITVHVEAEGKAIDFGADVVLPKTGSPPYPALINVGAKGGFGSLTLGGSRTLEKGVAVSPRGSRGGPTMNPPKVRP
;
A
#
# COMPACT_ATOMS: atom_id res chain seq x y z
N MET A 1 41.68 0.55 -43.57
CA MET A 1 40.73 1.42 -44.29
C MET A 1 39.31 1.03 -43.87
N PRO A 2 38.58 1.90 -43.16
CA PRO A 2 37.17 1.71 -42.85
C PRO A 2 36.29 2.53 -43.82
N SER A 3 35.31 1.88 -44.45
CA SER A 3 34.39 2.50 -45.43
C SER A 3 33.37 1.41 -45.83
N VAL A 4 32.05 1.59 -45.92
CA VAL A 4 31.17 2.77 -46.04
C VAL A 4 29.78 2.38 -45.50
N ARG A 5 29.08 3.36 -44.90
CA ARG A 5 27.66 3.35 -44.56
C ARG A 5 26.73 3.18 -45.79
N ARG A 6 25.62 2.48 -45.64
CA ARG A 6 24.39 2.82 -46.39
C ARG A 6 23.20 2.89 -45.45
N ALA A 7 22.57 4.05 -45.43
CA ALA A 7 21.19 4.26 -45.02
C ALA A 7 20.26 3.88 -46.18
N ASN A 8 19.03 3.45 -45.86
CA ASN A 8 17.87 3.84 -46.64
C ASN A 8 16.61 3.82 -45.77
N THR A 9 15.89 4.93 -45.84
CA THR A 9 14.56 5.24 -45.32
C THR A 9 13.47 4.39 -45.99
N HIS A 10 12.27 4.31 -45.39
CA HIS A 10 10.97 4.71 -45.98
C HIS A 10 9.83 4.61 -44.93
N ASP A 11 9.11 5.72 -44.79
CA ASP A 11 7.69 5.97 -44.50
C ASP A 11 6.80 5.04 -43.65
N GLY A 12 6.22 5.65 -42.60
CA GLY A 12 4.79 5.99 -42.53
C GLY A 12 3.75 4.86 -42.48
N GLY A 13 3.02 4.77 -41.36
CA GLY A 13 1.76 4.01 -41.31
C GLY A 13 1.21 3.80 -39.91
N ALA A 14 0.36 4.72 -39.46
CA ALA A 14 -0.41 4.61 -38.22
C ALA A 14 -1.40 3.43 -38.26
N GLY A 15 -1.53 2.72 -37.15
CA GLY A 15 -2.51 1.65 -36.97
C GLY A 15 -2.86 1.47 -35.50
N ALA A 16 -3.68 2.37 -34.96
CA ALA A 16 -4.32 2.24 -33.66
C ALA A 16 -5.47 1.23 -33.76
N GLY A 17 -5.37 0.11 -33.04
CA GLY A 17 -6.44 -0.87 -32.89
C GLY A 17 -6.95 -0.86 -31.46
N THR A 18 -7.95 -0.02 -31.18
CA THR A 18 -8.74 -0.07 -29.94
C THR A 18 -9.97 -0.95 -30.18
N ALA A 19 -10.02 -2.12 -29.54
CA ALA A 19 -11.23 -2.93 -29.49
C ALA A 19 -12.21 -2.34 -28.47
N GLY A 20 -13.37 -1.92 -28.96
CA GLY A 20 -14.45 -1.37 -28.16
C GLY A 20 -15.23 -2.44 -27.40
N VAL A 21 -15.70 -2.08 -26.21
CA VAL A 21 -16.93 -2.62 -25.62
C VAL A 21 -17.91 -1.47 -25.50
N SER A 22 -18.96 -1.56 -26.31
CA SER A 22 -20.13 -0.70 -26.29
C SER A 22 -21.13 -1.18 -25.25
N GLY A 23 -21.69 -0.24 -24.47
CA GLY A 23 -23.08 -0.31 -24.02
C GLY A 23 -23.31 -0.32 -22.51
N ALA A 24 -23.57 0.88 -21.96
CA ALA A 24 -24.78 1.14 -21.18
C ALA A 24 -24.98 2.67 -21.07
N ALA A 25 -25.85 3.21 -21.91
CA ALA A 25 -26.39 4.55 -21.75
C ALA A 25 -27.50 4.51 -20.69
N GLY A 26 -27.43 5.40 -19.71
CA GLY A 26 -28.45 5.56 -18.69
C GLY A 26 -28.25 6.86 -17.91
N ALA A 27 -28.91 7.92 -18.39
CA ALA A 27 -29.32 9.17 -17.72
C ALA A 27 -28.36 9.86 -16.71
N GLU A 28 -27.91 11.07 -17.05
CA GLU A 28 -27.45 12.04 -16.05
C GLU A 28 -28.62 12.50 -15.15
N PRO A 29 -28.35 12.74 -13.86
CA PRO A 29 -28.53 14.11 -13.39
C PRO A 29 -27.43 14.57 -12.42
N GLY A 30 -27.05 15.84 -12.55
CA GLY A 30 -26.56 16.66 -11.44
C GLY A 30 -25.05 16.81 -11.33
N SER A 31 -24.58 18.03 -11.61
CA SER A 31 -23.30 18.59 -11.17
C SER A 31 -23.14 18.48 -9.65
N GLY A 32 -22.68 17.33 -9.19
CA GLY A 32 -22.18 17.10 -7.84
C GLY A 32 -20.77 16.54 -7.96
N THR A 33 -19.84 17.14 -7.23
CA THR A 33 -18.41 16.80 -7.20
C THR A 33 -18.19 15.29 -7.32
N ARG A 34 -17.72 14.85 -8.50
CA ARG A 34 -17.30 13.46 -8.72
C ARG A 34 -16.20 13.18 -7.71
N TRP A 35 -16.45 12.28 -6.75
CA TRP A 35 -15.41 11.75 -5.87
C TRP A 35 -14.22 11.34 -6.75
N PRO A 36 -12.97 11.67 -6.36
CA PRO A 36 -11.81 11.26 -7.14
C PRO A 36 -11.91 9.74 -7.34
N ALA A 37 -11.94 9.32 -8.61
CA ALA A 37 -11.84 7.91 -8.94
C ALA A 37 -10.41 7.51 -8.55
N TYR A 38 -10.26 6.88 -7.39
CA TYR A 38 -8.98 6.31 -7.00
C TYR A 38 -8.75 5.10 -7.90
N ASP A 39 -7.71 5.17 -8.72
CA ASP A 39 -7.17 3.98 -9.33
C ASP A 39 -6.60 3.13 -8.20
N TYR A 40 -7.33 2.10 -7.78
CA TYR A 40 -6.90 1.17 -6.74
C TYR A 40 -5.67 0.34 -7.16
N ALA A 41 -5.20 0.48 -8.41
CA ALA A 41 -3.93 -0.01 -8.92
C ALA A 41 -2.80 1.04 -8.90
N THR A 42 -3.02 2.24 -8.35
CA THR A 42 -1.94 3.22 -8.15
C THR A 42 -0.85 2.64 -7.25
N SER A 43 0.39 2.60 -7.74
CA SER A 43 1.56 2.11 -7.00
C SER A 43 2.09 3.11 -5.97
N VAL A 44 1.53 4.32 -5.92
CA VAL A 44 1.98 5.38 -5.00
C VAL A 44 1.16 5.31 -3.71
N GLU A 45 1.67 4.59 -2.71
CA GLU A 45 1.03 4.48 -1.39
C GLU A 45 0.93 5.84 -0.69
N ASN A 46 2.00 6.65 -0.76
CA ASN A 46 2.08 7.93 -0.11
C ASN A 46 2.03 9.10 -1.12
N THR A 47 0.82 9.52 -1.44
CA THR A 47 0.57 10.64 -2.36
C THR A 47 0.95 12.02 -1.82
N GLY A 48 1.58 12.14 -0.65
CA GLY A 48 2.02 13.41 -0.08
C GLY A 48 3.53 13.50 0.16
N ALA A 49 4.33 12.51 -0.27
CA ALA A 49 5.76 12.42 0.04
C ALA A 49 6.61 13.61 -0.46
N ASP A 50 6.10 14.37 -1.43
CA ASP A 50 6.67 15.61 -1.98
C ASP A 50 6.24 16.88 -1.23
N CYS A 51 5.37 16.79 -0.23
CA CYS A 51 5.00 17.93 0.60
C CYS A 51 6.14 18.27 1.58
N GLU A 52 6.45 19.55 1.70
CA GLU A 52 7.35 20.03 2.75
C GLU A 52 6.70 19.88 4.13
N VAL A 53 7.41 19.26 5.06
CA VAL A 53 7.02 19.17 6.46
C VAL A 53 7.98 20.03 7.27
N PRO A 54 7.48 21.05 8.01
CA PRO A 54 8.32 21.86 8.88
C PRO A 54 9.06 21.01 9.91
N ALA A 55 10.25 21.46 10.32
CA ALA A 55 11.00 20.82 11.38
C ALA A 55 10.15 20.75 12.66
N LEU A 56 9.91 19.53 13.14
CA LEU A 56 9.09 19.30 14.31
C LEU A 56 9.89 19.60 15.58
N PRO A 57 9.31 20.33 16.57
CA PRO A 57 9.98 20.62 17.83
C PRO A 57 10.28 19.33 18.62
N GLU A 58 11.24 19.43 19.55
CA GLU A 58 11.46 18.36 20.52
C GLU A 58 10.25 18.21 21.46
N PRO A 59 9.97 16.99 21.97
CA PRO A 59 8.79 16.76 22.80
C PRO A 59 8.66 17.71 24.00
N GLN A 60 9.79 18.14 24.59
CA GLN A 60 9.81 19.05 25.74
C GLN A 60 9.47 20.51 25.38
N ALA A 61 9.51 20.86 24.10
CA ALA A 61 9.11 22.17 23.58
C ALA A 61 7.65 22.21 23.13
N LEU A 62 6.90 21.11 23.26
CA LEU A 62 5.48 21.07 22.93
C LEU A 62 4.65 21.84 23.95
N THR A 63 3.66 22.58 23.45
CA THR A 63 2.67 23.25 24.29
C THR A 63 1.54 22.27 24.64
N ALA A 64 1.10 22.26 25.89
CA ALA A 64 -0.01 21.44 26.32
C ALA A 64 -1.33 21.92 25.67
N ILE A 65 -2.05 21.00 25.04
CA ILE A 65 -3.39 21.24 24.49
C ILE A 65 -4.36 20.34 25.26
N PRO A 66 -5.30 20.91 26.04
CA PRO A 66 -6.22 20.10 26.83
C PRO A 66 -7.30 19.40 25.98
N GLN A 67 -7.50 19.85 24.74
CA GLN A 67 -8.40 19.23 23.76
C GLN A 67 -7.63 18.43 22.70
N LEU A 68 -8.36 17.69 21.87
CA LEU A 68 -7.79 17.04 20.70
C LEU A 68 -7.28 18.08 19.69
N PRO A 69 -6.07 17.90 19.11
CA PRO A 69 -5.56 18.78 18.06
C PRO A 69 -6.53 18.85 16.86
N ASP A 70 -6.72 20.05 16.30
CA ASP A 70 -7.56 20.24 15.11
C ASP A 70 -6.87 19.60 13.88
N PRO A 71 -7.47 18.56 13.26
CA PRO A 71 -6.85 17.91 12.10
C PRO A 71 -6.78 18.82 10.87
N PHE A 72 -7.56 19.91 10.84
CA PHE A 72 -7.65 20.85 9.71
C PHE A 72 -6.80 22.11 9.89
N VAL A 73 -6.00 22.20 10.96
CA VAL A 73 -5.02 23.27 11.16
C VAL A 73 -3.62 22.69 11.00
N ARG A 74 -2.82 23.27 10.09
CA ARG A 74 -1.43 22.90 9.83
C ARG A 74 -0.53 23.24 11.01
N ILE A 75 0.69 22.71 11.00
CA ILE A 75 1.72 23.01 12.02
C ILE A 75 2.01 24.52 12.15
N ASP A 76 1.95 25.26 11.04
CA ASP A 76 2.16 26.72 11.01
C ASP A 76 0.95 27.54 11.50
N GLY A 77 -0.14 26.87 11.92
CA GLY A 77 -1.38 27.50 12.37
C GLY A 77 -2.36 27.84 11.25
N THR A 78 -2.02 27.63 9.97
CA THR A 78 -2.94 27.88 8.86
C THR A 78 -4.02 26.81 8.76
N ARG A 79 -5.26 27.22 8.50
CA ARG A 79 -6.38 26.29 8.30
C ARG A 79 -6.41 25.80 6.84
N ILE A 80 -6.55 24.50 6.64
CA ILE A 80 -6.85 23.95 5.30
C ILE A 80 -8.32 24.18 4.97
N THR A 81 -8.60 24.49 3.70
CA THR A 81 -9.95 24.82 3.20
C THR A 81 -10.34 24.00 1.96
N LYS A 82 -9.40 23.28 1.35
CA LYS A 82 -9.61 22.48 0.14
C LYS A 82 -9.19 21.03 0.33
N VAL A 83 -9.90 20.12 -0.34
CA VAL A 83 -9.58 18.67 -0.36
C VAL A 83 -8.14 18.42 -0.83
N SER A 84 -7.66 19.19 -1.81
CA SER A 84 -6.29 19.06 -2.34
C SER A 84 -5.21 19.34 -1.29
N GLU A 85 -5.48 20.11 -0.24
CA GLU A 85 -4.52 20.43 0.81
C GLU A 85 -4.36 19.29 1.83
N TRP A 86 -5.35 18.39 1.91
CA TRP A 86 -5.35 17.25 2.83
C TRP A 86 -4.15 16.35 2.65
N ARG A 87 -3.62 16.20 1.42
CA ARG A 87 -2.43 15.36 1.17
C ARG A 87 -1.21 15.80 1.98
N CYS A 88 -0.98 17.11 2.09
CA CYS A 88 0.15 17.67 2.83
C CYS A 88 -0.15 17.72 4.32
N ARG A 89 -1.40 18.03 4.70
CA ARG A 89 -1.80 17.95 6.11
C ARG A 89 -1.66 16.52 6.67
N ARG A 90 -2.00 15.50 5.88
CA ARG A 90 -1.78 14.08 6.24
C ARG A 90 -0.29 13.78 6.42
N GLN A 91 0.59 14.41 5.64
CA GLN A 91 2.03 14.24 5.83
C GLN A 91 2.58 14.89 7.10
N GLU A 92 2.11 16.08 7.43
CA GLU A 92 2.43 16.69 8.72
C GLU A 92 1.99 15.78 9.89
N ILE A 93 0.76 15.26 9.84
CA ILE A 93 0.25 14.34 10.86
C ILE A 93 1.06 13.04 10.90
N HIS A 94 1.45 12.50 9.75
CA HIS A 94 2.30 11.32 9.66
C HIS A 94 3.64 11.54 10.36
N ALA A 95 4.35 12.63 10.04
CA ALA A 95 5.61 12.97 10.67
C ALA A 95 5.47 13.21 12.19
N GLN A 96 4.38 13.85 12.63
CA GLN A 96 4.08 14.03 14.06
C GLN A 96 3.84 12.69 14.76
N ALA A 97 3.12 11.76 14.13
CA ALA A 97 2.86 10.43 14.67
C ALA A 97 4.15 9.61 14.80
N GLU A 98 5.05 9.67 13.81
CA GLU A 98 6.36 9.03 13.87
C GLU A 98 7.23 9.65 14.98
N LYS A 99 7.37 10.98 15.03
CA LYS A 99 8.25 11.64 16.02
C LYS A 99 7.77 11.47 17.47
N TYR A 100 6.46 11.53 17.71
CA TYR A 100 5.93 11.63 19.08
C TYR A 100 5.27 10.36 19.62
N VAL A 101 4.93 9.38 18.77
CA VAL A 101 4.15 8.20 19.21
C VAL A 101 4.79 6.88 18.81
N TYR A 102 5.08 6.69 17.51
CA TYR A 102 5.41 5.37 16.98
C TYR A 102 6.89 5.12 16.73
N GLY A 103 7.70 6.18 16.68
CA GLY A 103 9.06 6.13 16.16
C GLY A 103 9.09 6.24 14.64
N GLU A 104 10.28 6.47 14.10
CA GLU A 104 10.52 6.54 12.65
C GLU A 104 10.25 5.17 11.99
N LYS A 105 9.48 5.15 10.91
CA LYS A 105 9.27 3.93 10.12
C LYS A 105 10.50 3.66 9.25
N PRO A 106 11.25 2.58 9.48
CA PRO A 106 12.42 2.27 8.67
C PRO A 106 12.02 1.89 7.24
N LYS A 107 12.86 2.27 6.28
CA LYS A 107 12.75 1.85 4.88
C LYS A 107 13.66 0.63 4.65
N PRO A 108 13.15 -0.48 4.10
CA PRO A 108 13.99 -1.62 3.77
C PRO A 108 14.90 -1.33 2.57
N ASP A 109 16.06 -2.00 2.55
CA ASP A 109 17.03 -1.93 1.45
C ASP A 109 16.55 -2.74 0.24
N ALA A 110 15.97 -3.93 0.49
CA ALA A 110 15.40 -4.78 -0.54
C ALA A 110 14.14 -5.51 -0.04
N VAL A 111 13.17 -5.66 -0.94
CA VAL A 111 12.00 -6.52 -0.74
C VAL A 111 11.85 -7.40 -1.97
N THR A 112 11.91 -8.71 -1.78
CA THR A 112 11.67 -9.70 -2.83
C THR A 112 10.69 -10.76 -2.33
N GLY A 113 10.26 -11.67 -3.21
CA GLY A 113 9.31 -12.68 -2.80
C GLY A 113 8.80 -13.56 -3.93
N THR A 114 7.97 -14.52 -3.55
CA THR A 114 7.30 -15.44 -4.47
C THR A 114 5.81 -15.47 -4.16
N VAL A 115 4.99 -15.61 -5.21
CA VAL A 115 3.53 -15.73 -5.09
C VAL A 115 3.08 -17.05 -5.71
N THR A 116 2.25 -17.79 -4.98
CA THR A 116 1.47 -18.91 -5.49
C THR A 116 -0.01 -18.60 -5.33
N GLU A 117 -0.90 -19.46 -5.83
CA GLU A 117 -2.36 -19.29 -5.68
C GLU A 117 -2.82 -19.17 -4.22
N THR A 118 -2.07 -19.77 -3.29
CA THR A 118 -2.46 -19.90 -1.88
C THR A 118 -1.50 -19.25 -0.90
N LYS A 119 -0.36 -18.69 -1.35
CA LYS A 119 0.66 -18.15 -0.46
C LYS A 119 1.51 -17.07 -1.10
N ILE A 120 1.83 -16.06 -0.29
CA ILE A 120 2.85 -15.06 -0.57
C ILE A 120 4.00 -15.29 0.40
N THR A 121 5.23 -15.36 -0.12
CA THR A 121 6.46 -15.36 0.69
C THR A 121 7.20 -14.07 0.41
N VAL A 122 7.61 -13.37 1.47
CA VAL A 122 8.29 -12.09 1.42
C VAL A 122 9.64 -12.21 2.12
N HIS A 123 10.69 -11.79 1.41
CA HIS A 123 12.03 -11.62 1.90
C HIS A 123 12.33 -10.14 2.03
N VAL A 124 12.83 -9.70 3.19
CA VAL A 124 13.15 -8.29 3.45
C VAL A 124 14.57 -8.19 3.97
N GLU A 125 15.36 -7.31 3.36
CA GLU A 125 16.69 -6.92 3.81
C GLU A 125 16.68 -5.47 4.30
N ALA A 126 17.29 -5.22 5.45
CA ALA A 126 17.50 -3.89 6.01
C ALA A 126 18.70 -3.89 6.94
N GLU A 127 19.61 -2.92 6.79
CA GLU A 127 20.75 -2.69 7.69
C GLU A 127 21.67 -3.93 7.83
N GLY A 128 21.86 -4.67 6.73
CA GLY A 128 22.67 -5.90 6.71
C GLY A 128 22.04 -7.09 7.43
N LYS A 129 20.75 -7.01 7.79
CA LYS A 129 19.95 -8.12 8.34
C LYS A 129 18.86 -8.51 7.36
N ALA A 130 18.44 -9.77 7.42
CA ALA A 130 17.38 -10.30 6.57
C ALA A 130 16.33 -11.06 7.39
N ILE A 131 15.08 -10.97 6.96
CA ILE A 131 13.97 -11.76 7.49
C ILE A 131 13.10 -12.31 6.35
N ASP A 132 12.54 -13.50 6.57
CA ASP A 132 11.53 -14.10 5.72
C ASP A 132 10.23 -14.26 6.49
N PHE A 133 9.12 -13.88 5.86
CA PHE A 133 7.79 -14.18 6.36
C PHE A 133 6.83 -14.52 5.23
N GLY A 134 5.69 -15.14 5.58
CA GLY A 134 4.68 -15.51 4.59
C GLY A 134 3.27 -15.22 5.06
N ALA A 135 2.39 -15.06 4.09
CA ALA A 135 0.97 -14.88 4.26
C ALA A 135 0.22 -15.92 3.41
N ASP A 136 -0.70 -16.66 4.02
CA ASP A 136 -1.58 -17.55 3.27
C ASP A 136 -2.67 -16.71 2.61
N VAL A 137 -3.15 -17.13 1.45
CA VAL A 137 -4.19 -16.45 0.67
C VAL A 137 -5.32 -17.43 0.39
N VAL A 138 -6.55 -17.00 0.67
CA VAL A 138 -7.77 -17.72 0.30
C VAL A 138 -8.48 -16.92 -0.77
N LEU A 139 -8.53 -17.48 -1.98
CA LEU A 139 -9.24 -16.89 -3.11
C LEU A 139 -10.76 -17.18 -3.02
N PRO A 140 -11.61 -16.22 -3.42
CA PRO A 140 -13.05 -16.44 -3.47
C PRO A 140 -13.40 -17.38 -4.64
N LYS A 141 -14.55 -18.06 -4.53
CA LYS A 141 -15.10 -18.89 -5.61
C LYS A 141 -16.01 -18.11 -6.57
N THR A 142 -16.32 -16.86 -6.24
CA THR A 142 -17.19 -15.96 -6.99
C THR A 142 -16.41 -14.72 -7.42
N GLY A 143 -16.88 -14.04 -8.47
CA GLY A 143 -16.18 -12.89 -9.06
C GLY A 143 -15.21 -13.30 -10.17
N SER A 144 -14.37 -12.35 -10.59
CA SER A 144 -13.35 -12.58 -11.62
C SER A 144 -12.03 -11.93 -11.20
N PRO A 145 -10.88 -12.56 -11.48
CA PRO A 145 -9.58 -12.00 -11.14
C PRO A 145 -9.29 -10.72 -11.94
N PRO A 146 -8.50 -9.76 -11.40
CA PRO A 146 -7.89 -9.78 -10.07
C PRO A 146 -8.92 -9.56 -8.96
N TYR A 147 -8.83 -10.36 -7.90
CA TYR A 147 -9.75 -10.26 -6.77
C TYR A 147 -9.31 -9.16 -5.80
N PRO A 148 -10.22 -8.32 -5.29
CA PRO A 148 -9.92 -7.47 -4.13
C PRO A 148 -9.52 -8.36 -2.95
N ALA A 149 -8.63 -7.87 -2.08
CA ALA A 149 -8.11 -8.63 -0.95
C ALA A 149 -8.25 -7.89 0.38
N LEU A 150 -8.48 -8.64 1.45
CA LEU A 150 -8.46 -8.17 2.82
C LEU A 150 -7.33 -8.85 3.60
N ILE A 151 -6.42 -8.04 4.14
CA ILE A 151 -5.31 -8.50 4.97
C ILE A 151 -5.78 -8.53 6.42
N ASN A 152 -5.77 -9.71 7.04
CA ASN A 152 -6.10 -9.84 8.45
C ASN A 152 -4.86 -9.68 9.33
N VAL A 153 -4.89 -8.73 10.25
CA VAL A 153 -3.81 -8.47 11.21
C VAL A 153 -4.10 -9.24 12.50
N GLY A 154 -3.47 -10.41 12.66
CA GLY A 154 -3.62 -11.23 13.87
C GLY A 154 -3.72 -12.72 13.56
N ALA A 155 -3.69 -13.55 14.60
CA ALA A 155 -3.99 -14.98 14.45
C ALA A 155 -5.51 -15.16 14.27
N LYS A 156 -5.93 -16.11 13.43
CA LYS A 156 -7.35 -16.43 13.22
C LYS A 156 -8.02 -16.73 14.56
N GLY A 157 -9.00 -15.91 14.96
CA GLY A 157 -9.72 -16.05 16.23
C GLY A 157 -9.02 -15.45 17.46
N GLY A 158 -7.89 -14.75 17.30
CA GLY A 158 -7.19 -14.03 18.37
C GLY A 158 -7.71 -12.60 18.58
N PHE A 159 -7.35 -12.00 19.71
CA PHE A 159 -7.61 -10.59 20.01
C PHE A 159 -7.02 -9.68 18.90
N GLY A 160 -7.83 -8.77 18.36
CA GLY A 160 -7.46 -7.89 17.26
C GLY A 160 -7.63 -8.47 15.84
N SER A 161 -7.95 -9.76 15.70
CA SER A 161 -8.29 -10.34 14.38
C SER A 161 -9.63 -9.78 13.90
N LEU A 162 -9.75 -9.52 12.59
CA LEU A 162 -11.05 -9.35 11.98
C LEU A 162 -11.88 -10.64 12.21
N THR A 163 -12.99 -10.51 12.92
CA THR A 163 -13.99 -11.57 13.12
C THR A 163 -15.12 -11.49 12.09
N LEU A 164 -15.04 -10.56 11.13
CA LEU A 164 -15.89 -10.59 9.93
C LEU A 164 -15.69 -11.95 9.28
N GLY A 165 -16.73 -12.77 9.32
CA GLY A 165 -16.65 -14.19 8.95
C GLY A 165 -16.03 -14.33 7.57
N GLY A 166 -14.85 -14.95 7.49
CA GLY A 166 -14.10 -15.08 6.24
C GLY A 166 -14.94 -15.68 5.11
N SER A 167 -15.95 -16.50 5.44
CA SER A 167 -16.95 -17.00 4.50
C SER A 167 -17.75 -15.88 3.82
N ARG A 168 -18.26 -14.89 4.57
CA ARG A 168 -19.02 -13.76 4.00
C ARG A 168 -18.16 -12.89 3.08
N THR A 169 -16.89 -12.69 3.43
CA THR A 169 -15.94 -11.93 2.59
C THR A 169 -15.67 -12.67 1.27
N LEU A 170 -15.41 -13.97 1.34
CA LEU A 170 -15.20 -14.82 0.17
C LEU A 170 -16.46 -14.92 -0.71
N GLU A 171 -17.66 -15.01 -0.12
CA GLU A 171 -18.94 -15.01 -0.85
C GLU A 171 -19.16 -13.74 -1.67
N LYS A 172 -18.62 -12.60 -1.21
CA LYS A 172 -18.66 -11.32 -1.93
C LYS A 172 -17.58 -11.17 -3.00
N GLY A 173 -16.80 -12.22 -3.28
CA GLY A 173 -15.74 -12.16 -4.28
C GLY A 173 -14.46 -11.46 -3.79
N VAL A 174 -14.23 -11.42 -2.47
CA VAL A 174 -13.06 -10.78 -1.87
C VAL A 174 -12.13 -11.85 -1.28
N ALA A 175 -10.87 -11.86 -1.68
CA ALA A 175 -9.84 -12.74 -1.14
C ALA A 175 -9.47 -12.35 0.30
N VAL A 176 -9.08 -13.33 1.10
CA VAL A 176 -8.69 -13.10 2.50
C VAL A 176 -7.31 -13.69 2.75
N SER A 177 -6.44 -12.93 3.42
CA SER A 177 -5.17 -13.44 3.92
C SER A 177 -5.27 -13.81 5.41
N PRO A 178 -5.55 -15.07 5.78
CA PRO A 178 -5.35 -15.52 7.16
C PRO A 178 -3.85 -15.54 7.47
N ARG A 179 -3.43 -15.06 8.65
CA ARG A 179 -2.02 -15.14 9.04
C ARG A 179 -1.57 -16.60 9.01
N GLY A 180 -0.55 -16.90 8.21
CA GLY A 180 0.08 -18.22 8.15
C GLY A 180 0.79 -18.57 9.45
N SER A 181 0.95 -19.86 9.69
CA SER A 181 1.75 -20.39 10.80
C SER A 181 3.15 -19.77 10.76
N ARG A 182 3.62 -19.20 11.87
CA ARG A 182 5.03 -18.83 12.03
C ARG A 182 5.84 -20.12 11.91
N GLY A 183 6.49 -20.35 10.77
CA GLY A 183 7.66 -21.21 10.71
C GLY A 183 8.71 -20.57 11.61
N GLY A 184 8.86 -21.09 12.82
CA GLY A 184 9.95 -20.68 13.70
C GLY A 184 11.30 -20.93 13.00
N PRO A 185 12.37 -20.20 13.38
CA PRO A 185 13.69 -20.53 12.89
C PRO A 185 13.97 -21.99 13.18
N THR A 186 14.20 -22.80 12.15
CA THR A 186 14.69 -24.17 12.31
C THR A 186 16.11 -24.08 12.83
N MET A 187 16.25 -23.98 14.16
CA MET A 187 17.52 -24.12 14.83
C MET A 187 17.88 -25.61 14.77
N ASN A 188 18.80 -25.98 13.87
CA ASN A 188 19.34 -27.34 13.83
C ASN A 188 19.99 -27.65 15.18
N PRO A 189 19.55 -28.67 15.93
CA PRO A 189 20.21 -29.04 17.17
C PRO A 189 21.65 -29.47 16.86
N PRO A 190 22.65 -29.05 17.67
CA PRO A 190 24.02 -29.50 17.47
C PRO A 190 24.08 -31.03 17.61
N LYS A 191 24.68 -31.68 16.61
CA LYS A 191 24.97 -33.12 16.66
C LYS A 191 25.88 -33.39 17.85
N VAL A 192 25.33 -33.94 18.92
CA VAL A 192 26.13 -34.60 19.96
C VAL A 192 26.71 -35.86 19.31
N ARG A 193 28.03 -35.89 19.11
CA ARG A 193 28.75 -37.12 18.73
C ARG A 193 28.91 -37.98 19.99
N PRO A 194 28.84 -39.32 19.85
CA PRO A 194 28.92 -40.26 20.98
C PRO A 194 30.26 -40.21 21.71
#